data_AF-A0A351KW29-F1
#
_entry.id   AF-A0A351KW29-F1
#
_cell.length_a   1.000
_cell.length_b   1.000
_cell.length_c   1.000
_cell.angle_alpha   90.00
_cell.angle_beta   90.00
_cell.angle_gamma   90.00
#
_symmetry.space_group_name_H-M   'P 1'
#
loop_
_entity.id
_entity.type
_entity.pdbx_description
1 polymer ?
#
loop_
_entity_poly.entity_id
_entity_poly.type
_entity_poly.pdbx_seq_one_letter_code
_entity_poly.pdbx_strand_id
1 'polypeptide(L)'
;GSLENRMRLPLRIFRELRDRLPERLPIGVRISASDWIEDGWNLEESTLFASALKDAGAAYIHVSSGGLSPLQKIPLESGYQVPFAEAIRKATGMPTIAVG
;
A
#
# COMPACT_ATOMS: atom_id res chain seq x y z
N GLY A 1 -4.98 7.45 -15.72
CA GLY A 1 -5.69 6.23 -16.16
C GLY A 1 -6.56 5.72 -15.03
N SER A 2 -7.44 4.75 -15.26
CA SER A 2 -8.29 4.19 -14.19
C SER A 2 -7.47 3.57 -13.05
N LEU A 3 -8.08 3.42 -11.88
CA LEU A 3 -7.44 2.80 -10.71
C LEU A 3 -7.02 1.36 -11.01
N GLU A 4 -7.87 0.58 -11.68
CA GLU A 4 -7.59 -0.80 -12.08
C GLU A 4 -6.36 -0.86 -12.99
N ASN A 5 -6.24 0.09 -13.93
CA ASN A 5 -5.09 0.16 -14.82
C ASN A 5 -3.79 0.47 -14.08
N ARG A 6 -3.83 1.34 -13.06
CA ARG A 6 -2.66 1.67 -12.23
C ARG A 6 -2.24 0.51 -11.33
N MET A 7 -3.19 -0.22 -10.76
CA MET A 7 -2.92 -1.38 -9.90
C MET A 7 -2.50 -2.64 -10.67
N ARG A 8 -2.85 -2.74 -11.96
CA ARG A 8 -2.65 -3.98 -12.75
C ARG A 8 -1.21 -4.49 -12.73
N LEU A 9 -0.23 -3.61 -12.96
CA LEU A 9 1.17 -4.05 -13.05
C LEU A 9 1.72 -4.50 -11.68
N PRO A 10 1.59 -3.71 -10.58
CA PRO A 10 1.98 -4.17 -9.25
C PRO A 10 1.32 -5.49 -8.82
N LEU A 11 0.01 -5.65 -9.06
CA LEU A 11 -0.70 -6.89 -8.72
C LEU A 11 -0.20 -8.07 -9.56
N ARG A 12 0.08 -7.86 -10.86
CA ARG A 12 0.64 -8.91 -11.71
C ARG A 12 2.01 -9.36 -11.19
N ILE A 13 2.89 -8.41 -10.85
CA ILE A 13 4.21 -8.72 -10.28
C ILE A 13 4.07 -9.53 -8.99
N PHE A 14 3.17 -9.11 -8.10
CA PHE A 14 2.94 -9.82 -6.84
C PHE A 14 2.48 -11.27 -7.08
N ARG A 15 1.50 -11.49 -7.98
CA ARG A 15 1.00 -12.83 -8.31
C ARG A 15 2.09 -13.73 -8.89
N GLU A 16 2.89 -13.21 -9.83
CA GLU A 16 4.00 -13.96 -10.42
C GLU A 16 5.07 -14.35 -9.38
N LEU A 17 5.34 -13.48 -8.40
CA LEU A 17 6.22 -13.82 -7.28
C LEU A 17 5.59 -14.88 -6.37
N ARG A 18 4.30 -14.73 -6.07
CA ARG A 18 3.57 -15.64 -5.20
C ARG A 18 3.50 -17.06 -5.77
N ASP A 19 3.29 -17.19 -7.09
CA ASP A 19 3.21 -18.46 -7.82
C ASP A 19 4.57 -19.20 -7.89
N ARG A 20 5.68 -18.46 -7.88
CA ARG A 20 7.04 -19.03 -8.02
C ARG A 20 7.72 -19.34 -6.69
N LEU A 21 7.23 -18.77 -5.59
CA LEU A 21 7.85 -18.89 -4.27
C LEU A 21 7.06 -19.85 -3.38
N PRO A 22 7.73 -20.60 -2.47
CA PRO A 22 7.06 -21.53 -1.57
C PRO A 22 5.97 -20.86 -0.73
N GLU A 23 4.81 -21.49 -0.59
CA GLU A 23 3.63 -20.95 0.12
C GLU A 23 3.97 -20.47 1.55
N ARG A 24 4.84 -21.20 2.26
CA ARG A 24 5.30 -20.86 3.62
C ARG A 24 6.12 -19.57 3.73
N LEU A 25 6.61 -19.02 2.62
CA LEU A 25 7.41 -17.80 2.61
C LEU A 25 6.47 -16.59 2.63
N PRO A 26 6.44 -15.75 3.69
CA PRO A 26 5.60 -14.57 3.72
C PRO A 26 6.11 -13.53 2.74
N ILE A 27 5.24 -13.06 1.84
CA ILE A 27 5.51 -11.96 0.92
C ILE A 27 4.59 -10.81 1.30
N GLY A 28 5.17 -9.64 1.54
CA GLY A 28 4.41 -8.41 1.76
C GLY A 28 4.82 -7.33 0.78
N VAL A 29 4.06 -6.24 0.77
CA VAL A 29 4.30 -5.11 -0.14
C VAL A 29 4.46 -3.84 0.68
N ARG A 30 5.43 -3.00 0.30
CA ARG A 30 5.56 -1.64 0.84
C ARG A 30 4.93 -0.64 -0.10
N ILE A 31 4.12 0.27 0.43
CA ILE A 31 3.43 1.31 -0.35
C ILE A 31 3.67 2.70 0.22
N SER A 32 3.48 3.70 -0.63
CA SER A 32 3.18 5.07 -0.20
C SER A 32 1.65 5.22 -0.15
N ALA A 33 1.09 5.47 1.03
CA ALA A 33 -0.36 5.55 1.23
C ALA A 33 -1.00 6.83 0.66
N SER A 34 -0.19 7.84 0.39
CA SER A 34 -0.60 9.07 -0.27
C SER A 34 0.60 9.70 -0.96
N ASP A 35 0.37 10.35 -2.09
CA ASP A 35 1.36 11.20 -2.77
C ASP A 35 1.40 12.63 -2.20
N TRP A 36 0.49 12.98 -1.28
CA TRP A 36 0.39 14.30 -0.65
C TRP A 36 0.22 15.47 -1.63
N ILE A 37 -0.46 15.21 -2.75
CA ILE A 37 -0.85 16.21 -3.75
C ILE A 37 -2.32 16.01 -4.13
N GLU A 38 -2.93 17.07 -4.66
CA GLU A 38 -4.23 17.00 -5.31
C GLU A 38 -4.15 16.07 -6.54
N ASP A 39 -5.21 15.30 -6.79
CA ASP A 39 -5.31 14.29 -7.86
C ASP A 39 -4.21 13.20 -7.87
N GLY A 40 -3.45 13.07 -6.78
CA GLY A 40 -2.47 12.00 -6.57
C GLY A 40 -3.08 10.72 -5.99
N TRP A 41 -2.22 9.71 -5.79
CA TRP A 41 -2.58 8.51 -5.04
C TRP A 41 -2.98 8.87 -3.60
N ASN A 42 -4.02 8.23 -3.08
CA ASN A 42 -4.59 8.57 -1.79
C ASN A 42 -4.90 7.32 -0.91
N LEU A 43 -5.42 7.58 0.29
CA LEU A 43 -5.69 6.54 1.28
C LEU A 43 -6.80 5.56 0.84
N GLU A 44 -7.83 6.04 0.15
CA GLU A 44 -8.92 5.19 -0.35
C GLU A 44 -8.38 4.20 -1.39
N GLU A 45 -7.59 4.70 -2.34
CA GLU A 45 -6.94 3.87 -3.36
C GLU A 45 -5.93 2.89 -2.74
N SER A 46 -5.18 3.34 -1.73
CA SER A 46 -4.30 2.47 -0.94
C SER A 46 -5.06 1.35 -0.25
N THR A 47 -6.25 1.63 0.28
CA THR A 47 -7.09 0.66 0.96
C THR A 47 -7.63 -0.39 -0.03
N LEU A 48 -8.08 0.04 -1.20
CA LEU A 48 -8.51 -0.85 -2.28
C LEU A 48 -7.35 -1.72 -2.79
N PHE A 49 -6.17 -1.14 -2.98
CA PHE A 49 -4.98 -1.88 -3.38
C PHE A 49 -4.52 -2.87 -2.31
N ALA A 50 -4.57 -2.48 -1.03
CA ALA A 50 -4.28 -3.36 0.11
C ALA A 50 -5.25 -4.55 0.16
N SER A 51 -6.54 -4.33 -0.08
CA SER A 51 -7.53 -5.42 -0.19
C SER A 51 -7.19 -6.36 -1.36
N ALA A 52 -6.89 -5.82 -2.53
CA ALA A 52 -6.54 -6.62 -3.70
C ALA A 52 -5.24 -7.43 -3.51
N LEU A 53 -4.26 -6.88 -2.77
CA LEU A 53 -3.04 -7.60 -2.38
C LEU A 53 -3.33 -8.72 -1.38
N LYS A 54 -4.19 -8.47 -0.39
CA LYS A 54 -4.63 -9.49 0.56
C LYS A 54 -5.31 -10.65 -0.17
N ASP A 55 -6.23 -10.36 -1.08
CA ASP A 55 -6.93 -11.37 -1.90
C ASP A 55 -5.96 -12.14 -2.81
N ALA A 56 -4.86 -11.51 -3.24
CA ALA A 56 -3.79 -12.16 -4.00
C ALA A 56 -2.83 -13.01 -3.13
N GLY A 57 -2.95 -12.99 -1.80
CA GLY A 57 -2.12 -13.77 -0.88
C GLY A 57 -0.97 -13.01 -0.22
N ALA A 58 -1.03 -11.68 -0.16
CA ALA A 58 -0.06 -10.89 0.62
C ALA A 58 -0.20 -11.17 2.12
N ALA A 59 0.94 -11.47 2.75
CA ALA A 59 1.00 -11.76 4.18
C ALA A 59 0.91 -10.48 5.04
N TYR A 60 1.39 -9.35 4.52
CA TYR A 60 1.34 -8.06 5.19
C TYR A 60 1.48 -6.89 4.21
N ILE A 61 1.13 -5.69 4.68
CA ILE A 61 1.47 -4.44 4.02
C ILE A 61 2.32 -3.56 4.93
N HIS A 62 3.31 -2.89 4.35
CA HIS A 62 4.18 -1.94 5.04
C HIS A 62 3.85 -0.53 4.52
N VAL A 63 3.36 0.33 5.41
CA VAL A 63 2.71 1.58 5.01
C VAL A 63 3.61 2.78 5.27
N SER A 64 4.06 3.41 4.19
CA SER A 64 4.76 4.70 4.19
C SER A 64 3.90 5.75 3.46
N SER A 65 4.48 6.86 2.98
CA SER A 65 3.80 7.86 2.14
C SER A 65 4.83 8.76 1.42
N GLY A 66 4.38 9.49 0.40
CA GLY A 66 5.18 10.45 -0.36
C GLY A 66 6.23 9.82 -1.28
N GLY A 67 7.08 10.68 -1.82
CA GLY A 67 8.23 10.31 -2.67
C GLY A 67 7.98 10.39 -4.17
N LEU A 68 6.73 10.58 -4.60
CA LEU A 68 6.39 10.65 -6.03
C LEU A 68 6.58 12.03 -6.65
N SER A 69 6.19 13.09 -5.92
CA SER A 69 6.12 14.46 -6.46
C SER A 69 6.92 15.44 -5.62
N PRO A 70 7.66 16.39 -6.22
CA PRO A 70 8.30 17.49 -5.49
C PRO A 70 7.29 18.50 -4.93
N LEU A 71 6.03 18.47 -5.38
CA LEU A 71 4.97 19.38 -4.92
C LEU A 71 4.27 18.90 -3.63
N GLN A 72 4.66 17.74 -3.12
CA GLN A 72 4.08 17.14 -1.93
C GLN A 72 4.19 18.07 -0.71
N LYS A 73 3.10 18.17 0.06
CA LYS A 73 3.09 18.91 1.33
C LYS A 73 2.83 17.93 2.47
N ILE A 74 3.92 17.46 3.08
CA ILE A 74 3.87 16.45 4.14
C ILE A 74 3.89 17.15 5.51
N PRO A 75 2.86 17.00 6.36
CA PRO A 75 2.89 17.46 7.73
C PRO A 75 3.76 16.51 8.57
N LEU A 76 5.08 16.74 8.55
CA LEU A 76 6.03 15.89 9.29
C LEU A 76 5.87 16.09 10.80
N GLU A 77 5.46 15.02 11.47
CA GLU A 77 5.35 14.92 12.91
C GLU A 77 5.62 13.47 13.36
N SER A 78 5.81 13.25 14.67
CA SER A 78 6.06 11.90 15.18
C SER A 78 4.89 10.98 14.82
N GLY A 79 5.19 9.90 14.09
CA GLY A 79 4.17 8.92 13.70
C GLY A 79 3.19 9.39 12.62
N TYR A 80 3.53 10.40 11.81
CA TYR A 80 2.62 10.97 10.79
C TYR A 80 2.06 9.95 9.76
N GLN A 81 2.64 8.75 9.62
CA GLN A 81 2.14 7.69 8.73
C GLN A 81 1.32 6.62 9.48
N VAL A 82 1.34 6.61 10.81
CA VAL A 82 0.58 5.66 11.64
C VAL A 82 -0.93 5.73 11.36
N PRO A 83 -1.56 6.91 11.16
CA PRO A 83 -2.97 6.98 10.81
C PRO A 83 -3.32 6.25 9.49
N PHE A 84 -2.44 6.28 8.49
CA PHE A 84 -2.64 5.52 7.25
C PHE A 84 -2.58 4.01 7.49
N ALA A 85 -1.57 3.56 8.24
CA ALA A 85 -1.42 2.16 8.60
C ALA A 85 -2.64 1.65 9.40
N GLU A 86 -3.12 2.46 10.34
CA GLU A 86 -4.29 2.14 11.14
C GLU A 86 -5.57 2.05 10.31
N ALA A 87 -5.81 3.01 9.41
CA ALA A 87 -6.98 3.01 8.53
C ALA A 87 -7.01 1.78 7.62
N ILE A 88 -5.88 1.46 6.96
CA ILE A 88 -5.77 0.28 6.08
C ILE A 88 -6.00 -1.01 6.89
N ARG A 89 -5.40 -1.12 8.09
CA ARG A 89 -5.60 -2.27 8.98
C ARG A 89 -7.07 -2.43 9.39
N LYS A 90 -7.74 -1.34 9.78
CA LYS A 90 -9.16 -1.36 10.19
C LYS A 90 -10.07 -1.78 9.04
N ALA A 91 -9.82 -1.27 7.84
CA ALA A 91 -10.67 -1.53 6.67
C ALA A 91 -10.47 -2.93 6.08
N THR A 92 -9.23 -3.45 6.07
CA THR A 92 -8.89 -4.70 5.35
C THR A 92 -8.64 -5.88 6.29
N GLY A 93 -8.34 -5.64 7.57
CA GLY A 93 -7.85 -6.66 8.50
C GLY A 93 -6.47 -7.22 8.16
N MET A 94 -5.76 -6.67 7.17
CA MET A 94 -4.43 -7.16 6.78
C MET A 94 -3.39 -6.82 7.86
N PRO A 95 -2.48 -7.75 8.22
CA PRO A 95 -1.31 -7.43 9.03
C PRO A 95 -0.57 -6.24 8.44
N THR A 96 -0.38 -5.21 9.25
CA THR A 96 0.09 -3.91 8.77
C THR A 96 1.28 -3.46 9.61
N ILE A 97 2.38 -3.12 8.94
CA ILE A 97 3.57 -2.53 9.54
C ILE A 97 3.46 -1.01 9.37
N ALA A 98 3.44 -0.28 10.49
CA ALA A 98 3.55 1.17 10.50
C ALA A 98 5.02 1.59 10.57
N VAL A 99 5.36 2.72 9.95
CA VAL A 99 6.65 3.39 10.05
C VAL A 99 6.41 4.88 10.25
N GLY A 100 7.33 5.63 10.85
CA GLY A 100 7.17 7.05 11.15
C GLY A 100 8.49 7.63 11.57
#